data_AF-A0A2K0TP33-F1
#
_entry.id   AF-A0A2K0TP33-F1
#
_cell.length_a   1.000
_cell.length_b   1.000
_cell.length_c   1.000
_cell.angle_alpha   90.00
_cell.angle_beta   90.00
_cell.angle_gamma   90.00
#
_symmetry.space_group_name_H-M   'P 1'
#
loop_
_entity.id
_entity.type
_entity.pdbx_description
1 polymer ?
#
loop_
_entity_poly.entity_id
_entity_poly.type
_entity_poly.pdbx_seq_one_letter_code
_entity_poly.pdbx_strand_id
1 'polypeptide(L)'
;MTILHDRRDHIPITEGAVIAAAENQSWDKEVLGLLLNWRGDETPVTESVVKAAAGNKIKGWRLLGMLFDWFGDQTPTSEEVVKAAAANRGDEKVMELLLDRGGPQLPITEEVIKAAAGNSFRGEQVMKQLLFRRDQIPITVEVIKKLAENFSGFTILEVLLRQCGDQIPVTEEVVKIIAEAFASDIMKLFLQVCGGRILITEEVMQISAREHDGEVMELLLDRCGDQIPITEETIRAAAAENWRGHEVIELFLDRRGDQVVVTEDLLKAAAASSSKSVKKLELLLKRRGDEVVITEEVVKAAAGNRLKGEKVTAFLLREHGDEIIVTDDIMKAAAGNEESGEEVMALLLDHRGD
;
A
#
# COMPACT_ATOMS: atom_id res chain seq x y z
N MET A 1 -7.55 -46.12 44.92
CA MET A 1 -7.94 -44.77 44.44
C MET A 1 -7.67 -43.65 45.45
N THR A 2 -7.14 -43.93 46.65
CA THR A 2 -7.02 -42.95 47.74
C THR A 2 -5.70 -42.14 47.74
N ILE A 3 -4.66 -42.60 47.05
CA ILE A 3 -3.31 -41.98 47.09
C ILE A 3 -3.15 -40.80 46.10
N LEU A 4 -4.00 -40.71 45.06
CA LEU A 4 -3.95 -39.60 44.09
C LEU A 4 -4.70 -38.34 44.57
N HIS A 5 -5.68 -38.49 45.46
CA HIS A 5 -6.32 -37.33 46.11
C HIS A 5 -5.39 -36.65 47.11
N ASP A 6 -4.55 -37.41 47.82
CA ASP A 6 -3.59 -36.90 48.80
C ASP A 6 -2.45 -36.05 48.18
N ARG A 7 -2.20 -36.21 46.87
CA ARG A 7 -1.20 -35.41 46.14
C ARG A 7 -1.75 -34.13 45.52
N ARG A 8 -3.08 -33.93 45.52
CA ARG A 8 -3.67 -32.66 45.09
C ARG A 8 -3.17 -31.52 45.97
N ASP A 9 -2.82 -31.73 47.22
CA ASP A 9 -2.47 -30.61 48.11
C ASP A 9 -0.97 -30.23 48.11
N HIS A 10 -0.11 -30.96 47.39
CA HIS A 10 1.36 -30.82 47.55
C HIS A 10 2.14 -30.31 46.33
N ILE A 11 1.54 -30.25 45.13
CA ILE A 11 2.21 -29.65 43.96
C ILE A 11 1.33 -28.51 43.44
N PRO A 12 1.72 -27.23 43.62
CA PRO A 12 0.96 -26.13 43.07
C PRO A 12 1.09 -26.12 41.54
N ILE A 13 -0.03 -25.96 40.81
CA ILE A 13 0.05 -25.56 39.39
C ILE A 13 0.45 -24.08 39.40
N THR A 14 1.62 -23.77 38.86
CA THR A 14 2.06 -22.38 38.71
C THR A 14 1.46 -21.76 37.45
N GLU A 15 1.26 -20.44 37.45
CA GLU A 15 0.85 -19.69 36.25
C GLU A 15 1.77 -19.99 35.06
N GLY A 16 3.09 -20.05 35.28
CA GLY A 16 4.06 -20.38 34.23
C GLY A 16 3.84 -21.76 33.60
N ALA A 17 3.39 -22.76 34.36
CA ALA A 17 3.04 -24.06 33.82
C ALA A 17 1.77 -24.00 32.95
N VAL A 18 0.80 -23.16 33.32
CA VAL A 18 -0.43 -22.94 32.53
C VAL A 18 -0.12 -22.17 31.25
N ILE A 19 0.74 -21.13 31.31
CA ILE A 19 1.22 -20.40 30.13
C ILE A 19 1.94 -21.36 29.17
N ALA A 20 2.90 -22.14 29.66
CA ALA A 20 3.62 -23.10 28.83
C ALA A 20 2.67 -24.13 28.18
N ALA A 21 1.60 -24.52 28.89
CA ALA A 21 0.57 -25.38 28.34
C ALA A 21 -0.27 -24.68 27.25
N ALA A 22 -0.59 -23.39 27.42
CA ALA A 22 -1.32 -22.58 26.45
C ALA A 22 -0.48 -22.23 25.20
N GLU A 23 0.83 -22.09 25.34
CA GLU A 23 1.77 -21.85 24.24
C GLU A 23 2.12 -23.12 23.46
N ASN A 24 1.83 -24.30 24.01
CA ASN A 24 2.22 -25.57 23.40
C ASN A 24 1.48 -25.82 22.08
N GLN A 25 2.26 -26.04 21.02
CA GLN A 25 1.78 -26.24 19.65
C GLN A 25 1.84 -27.71 19.19
N SER A 26 2.37 -28.63 20.01
CA SER A 26 2.62 -30.05 19.69
C SER A 26 1.53 -31.01 20.21
N TRP A 27 1.30 -32.13 19.52
CA TRP A 27 0.06 -32.93 19.54
C TRP A 27 -0.37 -33.66 20.84
N ASP A 28 -1.71 -33.76 20.95
CA ASP A 28 -2.60 -34.86 21.39
C ASP A 28 -2.94 -35.16 22.86
N LYS A 29 -2.43 -34.41 23.82
CA LYS A 29 -3.07 -34.31 25.14
C LYS A 29 -3.05 -32.86 25.54
N GLU A 30 -4.19 -32.17 25.44
CA GLU A 30 -4.31 -30.75 25.81
C GLU A 30 -3.90 -30.63 27.29
N VAL A 31 -2.61 -30.30 27.50
CA VAL A 31 -1.98 -30.18 28.81
C VAL A 31 -2.79 -29.20 29.64
N LEU A 32 -3.26 -28.12 29.00
CA LEU A 32 -4.17 -27.16 29.62
C LEU A 32 -5.46 -27.85 30.13
N GLY A 33 -6.10 -28.70 29.32
CA GLY A 33 -7.27 -29.46 29.75
C GLY A 33 -6.99 -30.41 30.92
N LEU A 34 -5.79 -31.01 31.00
CA LEU A 34 -5.39 -31.81 32.17
C LEU A 34 -5.18 -30.95 33.42
N LEU A 35 -4.56 -29.78 33.28
CA LEU A 35 -4.37 -28.83 34.38
C LEU A 35 -5.72 -28.32 34.91
N LEU A 36 -6.63 -27.95 33.99
CA LEU A 36 -8.00 -27.53 34.31
C LEU A 36 -8.80 -28.65 35.00
N ASN A 37 -8.76 -29.89 34.49
CA ASN A 37 -9.42 -31.01 35.16
C ASN A 37 -8.82 -31.34 36.54
N TRP A 38 -7.55 -31.03 36.77
CA TRP A 38 -6.87 -31.36 38.02
C TRP A 38 -7.23 -30.39 39.15
N ARG A 39 -7.27 -29.08 38.87
CA ARG A 39 -7.49 -27.99 39.84
C ARG A 39 -8.80 -27.22 39.67
N GLY A 40 -9.48 -27.33 38.55
CA GLY A 40 -10.69 -26.58 38.23
C GLY A 40 -10.48 -25.07 38.41
N ASP A 41 -11.36 -24.46 39.19
CA ASP A 41 -11.39 -23.03 39.51
C ASP A 41 -10.12 -22.53 40.24
N GLU A 42 -9.32 -23.42 40.85
CA GLU A 42 -8.03 -23.05 41.46
C GLU A 42 -6.89 -22.89 40.44
N THR A 43 -7.14 -23.19 39.15
CA THR A 43 -6.13 -23.02 38.11
C THR A 43 -5.89 -21.52 37.87
N PRO A 44 -4.65 -21.02 37.92
CA PRO A 44 -4.37 -19.60 37.72
C PRO A 44 -4.55 -19.22 36.24
N VAL A 45 -5.78 -18.86 35.86
CA VAL A 45 -6.11 -18.33 34.53
C VAL A 45 -6.04 -16.81 34.57
N THR A 46 -4.84 -16.31 34.29
CA THR A 46 -4.54 -14.87 34.19
C THR A 46 -4.66 -14.38 32.76
N GLU A 47 -4.60 -13.06 32.58
CA GLU A 47 -4.48 -12.43 31.25
C GLU A 47 -3.37 -13.06 30.40
N SER A 48 -2.21 -13.33 30.99
CA SER A 48 -1.06 -13.95 30.30
C SER A 48 -1.40 -15.33 29.72
N VAL A 49 -2.17 -16.13 30.45
CA VAL A 49 -2.63 -17.44 29.99
C VAL A 49 -3.58 -17.31 28.82
N VAL A 50 -4.57 -16.43 28.91
CA VAL A 50 -5.53 -16.21 27.82
C VAL A 50 -4.83 -15.62 26.60
N LYS A 51 -3.88 -14.69 26.78
CA LYS A 51 -3.06 -14.12 25.71
C LYS A 51 -2.22 -15.17 25.01
N ALA A 52 -1.59 -16.09 25.77
CA ALA A 52 -0.86 -17.22 25.22
C ALA A 52 -1.75 -18.13 24.37
N ALA A 53 -2.96 -18.45 24.86
CA ALA A 53 -3.93 -19.23 24.10
C ALA A 53 -4.39 -18.49 22.82
N ALA A 54 -4.68 -17.20 22.93
CA ALA A 54 -5.09 -16.36 21.80
C ALA A 54 -3.99 -16.23 20.73
N GLY A 55 -2.72 -16.21 21.13
CA GLY A 55 -1.56 -16.19 20.23
C GLY A 55 -1.15 -17.56 19.68
N ASN A 56 -1.78 -18.65 20.13
CA ASN A 56 -1.41 -20.00 19.69
C ASN A 56 -1.89 -20.25 18.25
N LYS A 57 -0.94 -20.47 17.35
CA LYS A 57 -1.18 -20.55 15.89
C LYS A 57 -1.83 -21.85 15.43
N ILE A 58 -1.84 -22.90 16.25
CA ILE A 58 -2.28 -24.24 15.85
C ILE A 58 -3.57 -24.65 16.56
N LYS A 59 -3.65 -24.42 17.88
CA LYS A 59 -4.75 -24.89 18.74
C LYS A 59 -5.42 -23.77 19.54
N GLY A 60 -5.09 -22.51 19.24
CA GLY A 60 -5.58 -21.36 20.02
C GLY A 60 -7.09 -21.34 20.21
N TRP A 61 -7.88 -21.66 19.18
CA TRP A 61 -9.33 -21.68 19.30
C TRP A 61 -9.85 -22.74 20.28
N ARG A 62 -9.22 -23.91 20.35
CA ARG A 62 -9.59 -24.98 21.31
C ARG A 62 -9.19 -24.61 22.72
N LEU A 63 -7.96 -24.13 22.88
CA LEU A 63 -7.43 -23.72 24.18
C LEU A 63 -8.27 -22.59 24.76
N LEU A 64 -8.57 -21.57 23.94
CA LEU A 64 -9.42 -20.46 24.33
C LEU A 64 -10.87 -20.91 24.58
N GLY A 65 -11.39 -21.86 23.78
CA GLY A 65 -12.69 -22.50 24.01
C GLY A 65 -12.79 -23.17 25.38
N MET A 66 -11.77 -23.93 25.77
CA MET A 66 -11.70 -24.53 27.10
C MET A 66 -11.69 -23.47 28.20
N LEU A 67 -10.94 -22.38 28.04
CA LEU A 67 -10.92 -21.31 29.04
C LEU A 67 -12.31 -20.69 29.20
N PHE A 68 -13.02 -20.41 28.11
CA PHE A 68 -14.40 -19.92 28.17
C PHE A 68 -15.40 -20.96 28.73
N ASP A 69 -15.21 -22.25 28.46
CA ASP A 69 -16.09 -23.30 28.99
C ASP A 69 -15.98 -23.46 30.51
N TRP A 70 -14.79 -23.25 31.07
CA TRP A 70 -14.54 -23.34 32.50
C TRP A 70 -14.86 -22.04 33.25
N PHE A 71 -14.41 -20.90 32.72
CA PHE A 71 -14.46 -19.62 33.44
C PHE A 71 -15.56 -18.67 32.95
N GLY A 72 -16.15 -18.93 31.77
CA GLY A 72 -17.21 -18.09 31.21
C GLY A 72 -16.81 -16.61 31.17
N ASP A 73 -17.65 -15.75 31.75
CA ASP A 73 -17.45 -14.30 31.83
C ASP A 73 -16.25 -13.89 32.71
N GLN A 74 -15.69 -14.80 33.53
CA GLN A 74 -14.49 -14.54 34.32
C GLN A 74 -13.20 -14.67 33.49
N THR A 75 -13.28 -15.16 32.24
CA THR A 75 -12.12 -15.26 31.34
C THR A 75 -11.55 -13.87 31.07
N PRO A 76 -10.28 -13.57 31.40
CA PRO A 76 -9.70 -12.26 31.14
C PRO A 76 -9.60 -11.95 29.64
N THR A 77 -10.44 -11.04 29.13
CA THR A 77 -10.44 -10.61 27.72
C THR A 77 -9.97 -9.15 27.58
N SER A 78 -8.73 -8.88 27.98
CA SER A 78 -8.11 -7.56 27.87
C SER A 78 -7.77 -7.17 26.42
N GLU A 79 -7.38 -5.92 26.21
CA GLU A 79 -6.89 -5.44 24.89
C GLU A 79 -5.72 -6.28 24.37
N GLU A 80 -4.79 -6.67 25.23
CA GLU A 80 -3.61 -7.45 24.85
C GLU A 80 -3.96 -8.87 24.41
N VAL A 81 -5.03 -9.46 24.96
CA VAL A 81 -5.58 -10.75 24.51
C VAL A 81 -6.19 -10.62 23.11
N VAL A 82 -7.03 -9.60 22.91
CA VAL A 82 -7.70 -9.37 21.61
C VAL A 82 -6.68 -9.02 20.53
N LYS A 83 -5.67 -8.21 20.86
CA LYS A 83 -4.55 -7.87 19.98
C LYS A 83 -3.72 -9.09 19.60
N ALA A 84 -3.45 -10.00 20.54
CA ALA A 84 -2.77 -11.26 20.25
C ALA A 84 -3.57 -12.14 19.28
N ALA A 85 -4.91 -12.20 19.43
CA ALA A 85 -5.78 -12.88 18.49
C ALA A 85 -5.79 -12.21 17.10
N ALA A 86 -5.89 -10.89 17.04
CA ALA A 86 -5.90 -10.14 15.78
C ALA A 86 -4.57 -10.30 14.99
N ALA A 87 -3.44 -10.34 15.71
CA ALA A 87 -2.12 -10.59 15.13
C ALA A 87 -1.83 -12.09 14.85
N ASN A 88 -2.73 -13.00 15.24
CA ASN A 88 -2.52 -14.43 15.07
C ASN A 88 -2.56 -14.80 13.58
N ARG A 89 -1.44 -15.32 13.07
CA ARG A 89 -1.28 -15.73 11.66
C ARG A 89 -1.76 -17.16 11.40
N GLY A 90 -2.15 -17.88 12.43
CA GLY A 90 -2.61 -19.25 12.38
C GLY A 90 -4.10 -19.34 12.15
N ASP A 91 -4.85 -19.64 13.21
CA ASP A 91 -6.28 -19.92 13.18
C ASP A 91 -7.13 -18.65 13.44
N GLU A 92 -7.85 -18.19 12.40
CA GLU A 92 -8.76 -17.05 12.50
C GLU A 92 -9.94 -17.26 13.46
N LYS A 93 -10.25 -18.52 13.82
CA LYS A 93 -11.36 -18.84 14.74
C LYS A 93 -11.11 -18.36 16.16
N VAL A 94 -9.87 -18.03 16.51
CA VAL A 94 -9.55 -17.43 17.80
C VAL A 94 -10.29 -16.10 17.95
N MET A 95 -10.17 -15.22 16.95
CA MET A 95 -10.82 -13.91 16.99
C MET A 95 -12.34 -14.04 16.93
N GLU A 96 -12.84 -14.97 16.11
CA GLU A 96 -14.26 -15.30 16.06
C GLU A 96 -14.81 -15.68 17.44
N LEU A 97 -14.12 -16.57 18.15
CA LEU A 97 -14.53 -17.03 19.48
C LEU A 97 -14.50 -15.90 20.51
N LEU A 98 -13.48 -15.02 20.48
CA LEU A 98 -13.45 -13.84 21.34
C LEU A 98 -14.63 -12.92 21.06
N LEU A 99 -14.96 -12.68 19.79
CA LEU A 99 -16.07 -11.81 19.43
C LEU A 99 -17.43 -12.39 19.85
N ASP A 100 -17.58 -13.72 19.83
CA ASP A 100 -18.81 -14.42 20.20
C ASP A 100 -18.99 -14.59 21.71
N ARG A 101 -17.91 -14.83 22.46
CA ARG A 101 -17.95 -15.18 23.90
C ARG A 101 -17.33 -14.15 24.85
N GLY A 102 -16.62 -13.17 24.33
CA GLY A 102 -15.95 -12.11 25.12
C GLY A 102 -16.88 -10.99 25.59
N GLY A 103 -18.18 -11.09 25.32
CA GLY A 103 -19.19 -10.14 25.78
C GLY A 103 -19.14 -8.76 25.08
N PRO A 104 -20.04 -7.85 25.49
CA PRO A 104 -20.18 -6.52 24.87
C PRO A 104 -19.03 -5.55 25.21
N GLN A 105 -18.29 -5.81 26.29
CA GLN A 105 -17.18 -4.95 26.75
C GLN A 105 -15.83 -5.31 26.12
N LEU A 106 -15.80 -6.28 25.19
CA LEU A 106 -14.57 -6.71 24.53
C LEU A 106 -13.86 -5.51 23.88
N PRO A 107 -12.60 -5.20 24.24
CA PRO A 107 -11.91 -4.00 23.79
C PRO A 107 -11.49 -4.12 22.32
N ILE A 108 -12.27 -3.51 21.44
CA ILE A 108 -11.93 -3.33 20.01
C ILE A 108 -11.36 -1.93 19.83
N THR A 109 -10.10 -1.76 20.24
CA THR A 109 -9.37 -0.48 20.20
C THR A 109 -8.61 -0.32 18.88
N GLU A 110 -8.06 0.88 18.65
CA GLU A 110 -7.20 1.15 17.49
C GLU A 110 -6.01 0.18 17.41
N GLU A 111 -5.40 -0.20 18.54
CA GLU A 111 -4.26 -1.12 18.55
C GLU A 111 -4.63 -2.55 18.12
N VAL A 112 -5.87 -2.98 18.41
CA VAL A 112 -6.42 -4.24 17.88
C VAL A 112 -6.60 -4.17 16.36
N ILE A 113 -7.11 -3.05 15.86
CA ILE A 113 -7.31 -2.83 14.41
C ILE A 113 -5.97 -2.74 13.68
N LYS A 114 -4.97 -2.06 14.26
CA LYS A 114 -3.60 -2.03 13.71
C LYS A 114 -2.96 -3.42 13.70
N ALA A 115 -3.20 -4.24 14.72
CA ALA A 115 -2.73 -5.62 14.74
C ALA A 115 -3.35 -6.46 13.62
N ALA A 116 -4.66 -6.31 13.36
CA ALA A 116 -5.33 -6.95 12.22
C ALA A 116 -4.80 -6.41 10.88
N ALA A 117 -4.68 -5.08 10.75
CA ALA A 117 -4.17 -4.41 9.56
C ALA A 117 -2.74 -4.82 9.20
N GLY A 118 -1.88 -5.09 10.20
CA GLY A 118 -0.52 -5.60 10.02
C GLY A 118 -0.41 -7.13 9.85
N ASN A 119 -1.52 -7.87 9.88
CA ASN A 119 -1.52 -9.33 9.75
C ASN A 119 -1.63 -9.74 8.27
N SER A 120 -0.48 -9.96 7.62
CA SER A 120 -0.41 -10.31 6.19
C SER A 120 -1.03 -11.65 5.81
N PHE A 121 -1.37 -12.52 6.77
CA PHE A 121 -1.87 -13.87 6.51
C PHE A 121 -3.37 -14.01 6.73
N ARG A 122 -3.89 -13.47 7.84
CA ARG A 122 -5.29 -13.61 8.27
C ARG A 122 -5.98 -12.27 8.55
N GLY A 123 -5.29 -11.15 8.33
CA GLY A 123 -5.79 -9.82 8.67
C GLY A 123 -7.10 -9.47 7.96
N GLU A 124 -7.26 -9.89 6.70
CA GLU A 124 -8.51 -9.70 5.95
C GLU A 124 -9.70 -10.41 6.59
N GLN A 125 -9.55 -11.70 6.95
CA GLN A 125 -10.59 -12.49 7.60
C GLN A 125 -10.92 -11.92 8.98
N VAL A 126 -9.89 -11.57 9.76
CA VAL A 126 -10.06 -10.91 11.06
C VAL A 126 -10.81 -9.58 10.92
N MET A 127 -10.46 -8.76 9.93
CA MET A 127 -11.14 -7.48 9.67
C MET A 127 -12.61 -7.70 9.27
N LYS A 128 -12.89 -8.68 8.42
CA LYS A 128 -14.28 -9.06 8.06
C LYS A 128 -15.09 -9.51 9.27
N GLN A 129 -14.51 -10.31 10.16
CA GLN A 129 -15.19 -10.75 11.38
C GLN A 129 -15.50 -9.58 12.32
N LEU A 130 -14.56 -8.65 12.47
CA LEU A 130 -14.72 -7.44 13.26
C LEU A 130 -15.86 -6.58 12.72
N LEU A 131 -15.84 -6.26 11.42
CA LEU A 131 -16.85 -5.44 10.75
C LEU A 131 -18.25 -6.08 10.77
N PHE A 132 -18.33 -7.41 10.71
CA PHE A 132 -19.61 -8.12 10.79
C PHE A 132 -20.27 -8.04 12.18
N ARG A 133 -19.47 -7.89 13.25
CA ARG A 133 -19.95 -7.97 14.64
C ARG A 133 -19.91 -6.64 15.40
N ARG A 134 -19.37 -5.59 14.78
CA ARG A 134 -19.23 -4.26 15.40
C ARG A 134 -19.63 -3.19 14.40
N ASP A 135 -20.60 -2.37 14.81
CA ASP A 135 -21.11 -1.28 13.97
C ASP A 135 -20.09 -0.15 13.78
N GLN A 136 -19.23 0.07 14.78
CA GLN A 136 -18.18 1.08 14.74
C GLN A 136 -16.83 0.47 15.09
N ILE A 137 -15.84 0.78 14.26
CA ILE A 137 -14.47 0.35 14.44
C ILE A 137 -13.56 1.58 14.36
N PRO A 138 -12.55 1.72 15.24
CA PRO A 138 -11.63 2.86 15.19
C PRO A 138 -10.70 2.75 13.99
N ILE A 139 -11.17 3.23 12.83
CA ILE A 139 -10.37 3.38 11.61
C ILE A 139 -9.73 4.76 11.64
N THR A 140 -8.44 4.82 11.97
CA THR A 140 -7.66 6.05 12.08
C THR A 140 -6.67 6.17 10.92
N VAL A 141 -6.01 7.33 10.80
CA VAL A 141 -4.90 7.53 9.86
C VAL A 141 -3.78 6.50 10.08
N GLU A 142 -3.50 6.15 11.34
CA GLU A 142 -2.45 5.17 11.69
C GLU A 142 -2.83 3.74 11.26
N VAL A 143 -4.12 3.40 11.23
CA VAL A 143 -4.59 2.15 10.63
C VAL A 143 -4.30 2.14 9.12
N ILE A 144 -4.58 3.24 8.41
CA ILE A 144 -4.32 3.35 6.97
C ILE A 144 -2.82 3.27 6.67
N LYS A 145 -1.96 3.95 7.44
CA LYS A 145 -0.49 3.81 7.35
C LYS A 145 -0.07 2.36 7.53
N LYS A 146 -0.66 1.66 8.50
CA LYS A 146 -0.34 0.25 8.75
C LYS A 146 -0.73 -0.66 7.58
N LEU A 147 -1.82 -0.34 6.88
CA LEU A 147 -2.20 -1.03 5.65
C LEU A 147 -1.19 -0.75 4.53
N ALA A 148 -0.75 0.49 4.37
CA ALA A 148 0.26 0.86 3.37
C ALA A 148 1.61 0.15 3.59
N GLU A 149 1.99 -0.08 4.85
CA GLU A 149 3.20 -0.86 5.21
C GLU A 149 3.05 -2.38 5.00
N ASN A 150 1.81 -2.88 4.84
CA ASN A 150 1.53 -4.31 4.72
C ASN A 150 1.33 -4.73 3.26
N PHE A 151 2.07 -5.74 2.82
CA PHE A 151 1.92 -6.33 1.49
C PHE A 151 0.48 -6.76 1.16
N SER A 152 -0.26 -7.28 2.15
CA SER A 152 -1.68 -7.65 1.99
C SER A 152 -2.64 -6.53 2.39
N GLY A 153 -2.16 -5.31 2.64
CA GLY A 153 -2.97 -4.20 3.12
C GLY A 153 -4.03 -3.76 2.12
N PHE A 154 -3.80 -3.98 0.82
CA PHE A 154 -4.76 -3.62 -0.24
C PHE A 154 -6.08 -4.41 -0.12
N THR A 155 -6.03 -5.71 0.24
CA THR A 155 -7.27 -6.51 0.38
C THR A 155 -8.07 -6.06 1.60
N ILE A 156 -7.38 -5.67 2.67
CA ILE A 156 -8.02 -5.15 3.88
C ILE A 156 -8.60 -3.76 3.60
N LEU A 157 -7.87 -2.86 2.94
CA LEU A 157 -8.38 -1.54 2.56
C LEU A 157 -9.60 -1.65 1.64
N GLU A 158 -9.61 -2.59 0.70
CA GLU A 158 -10.78 -2.88 -0.14
C GLU A 158 -12.00 -3.27 0.72
N VAL A 159 -11.82 -4.14 1.72
CA VAL A 159 -12.89 -4.52 2.65
C VAL A 159 -13.42 -3.31 3.42
N LEU A 160 -12.51 -2.46 3.95
CA LEU A 160 -12.89 -1.25 4.68
C LEU A 160 -13.70 -0.29 3.78
N LEU A 161 -13.26 -0.07 2.55
CA LEU A 161 -13.95 0.79 1.59
C LEU A 161 -15.36 0.28 1.28
N ARG A 162 -15.51 -1.03 1.09
CA ARG A 162 -16.80 -1.63 0.72
C ARG A 162 -17.80 -1.70 1.88
N GLN A 163 -17.33 -1.88 3.11
CA GLN A 163 -18.20 -2.15 4.26
C GLN A 163 -18.40 -0.94 5.19
N CYS A 164 -17.44 -0.03 5.27
CA CYS A 164 -17.47 1.11 6.20
C CYS A 164 -16.77 2.33 5.62
N GLY A 165 -16.97 2.59 4.32
CA GLY A 165 -16.32 3.71 3.63
C GLY A 165 -16.60 5.06 4.28
N ASP A 166 -17.79 5.26 4.86
CA ASP A 166 -18.19 6.43 5.64
C ASP A 166 -17.36 6.62 6.92
N GLN A 167 -16.84 5.56 7.51
CA GLN A 167 -15.98 5.60 8.70
C GLN A 167 -14.52 5.92 8.37
N ILE A 168 -14.10 5.83 7.10
CA ILE A 168 -12.71 6.13 6.72
C ILE A 168 -12.43 7.63 6.92
N PRO A 169 -11.34 8.01 7.63
CA PRO A 169 -10.96 9.40 7.83
C PRO A 169 -10.40 9.96 6.52
N VAL A 170 -11.15 10.85 5.86
CA VAL A 170 -10.73 11.45 4.58
C VAL A 170 -9.98 12.75 4.83
N THR A 171 -8.77 12.65 5.38
CA THR A 171 -7.82 13.76 5.47
C THR A 171 -6.91 13.79 4.25
N GLU A 172 -6.29 14.94 3.94
CA GLU A 172 -5.31 15.01 2.85
C GLU A 172 -4.18 14.00 3.01
N GLU A 173 -3.68 13.77 4.23
CA GLU A 173 -2.67 12.75 4.52
C GLU A 173 -3.13 11.34 4.11
N VAL A 174 -4.38 10.97 4.39
CA VAL A 174 -4.94 9.67 3.98
C VAL A 174 -5.07 9.56 2.47
N VAL A 175 -5.49 10.64 1.79
CA VAL A 175 -5.57 10.65 0.32
C VAL A 175 -4.18 10.43 -0.29
N LYS A 176 -3.15 11.09 0.24
CA LYS A 176 -1.77 10.92 -0.22
C LYS A 176 -1.25 9.50 0.03
N ILE A 177 -1.45 8.95 1.25
CA ILE A 177 -1.09 7.56 1.55
C ILE A 177 -1.75 6.60 0.57
N ILE A 178 -3.03 6.79 0.26
CA ILE A 178 -3.76 5.89 -0.64
C ILE A 178 -3.21 6.00 -2.07
N ALA A 179 -2.98 7.22 -2.56
CA ALA A 179 -2.44 7.47 -3.90
C ALA A 179 -0.99 6.98 -4.06
N GLU A 180 -0.18 7.03 -3.01
CA GLU A 180 1.22 6.58 -3.05
C GLU A 180 1.37 5.06 -2.90
N ALA A 181 0.61 4.44 -1.99
CA ALA A 181 0.89 3.07 -1.56
C ALA A 181 0.03 2.00 -2.23
N PHE A 182 -1.06 2.38 -2.90
CA PHE A 182 -2.03 1.42 -3.44
C PHE A 182 -2.22 1.55 -4.95
N ALA A 183 -2.53 0.43 -5.61
CA ALA A 183 -2.74 0.40 -7.05
C ALA A 183 -3.98 1.19 -7.49
N SER A 184 -4.04 1.51 -8.78
CA SER A 184 -5.12 2.30 -9.39
C SER A 184 -6.53 1.76 -9.10
N ASP A 185 -6.73 0.45 -8.98
CA ASP A 185 -8.04 -0.13 -8.65
C ASP A 185 -8.54 0.26 -7.26
N ILE A 186 -7.64 0.32 -6.27
CA ILE A 186 -7.97 0.78 -4.92
C ILE A 186 -8.20 2.28 -4.90
N MET A 187 -7.38 3.06 -5.62
CA MET A 187 -7.58 4.50 -5.73
C MET A 187 -8.94 4.83 -6.40
N LYS A 188 -9.33 4.10 -7.46
CA LYS A 188 -10.65 4.23 -8.10
C LYS A 188 -11.79 3.93 -7.11
N LEU A 189 -11.67 2.83 -6.36
CA LEU A 189 -12.67 2.47 -5.34
C LEU A 189 -12.76 3.55 -4.25
N PHE A 190 -11.62 4.08 -3.79
CA PHE A 190 -11.57 5.17 -2.82
C PHE A 190 -12.23 6.43 -3.33
N LEU A 191 -11.95 6.84 -4.57
CA LEU A 191 -12.60 7.99 -5.22
C LEU A 191 -14.11 7.78 -5.36
N GLN A 192 -14.56 6.57 -5.68
CA GLN A 192 -15.98 6.24 -5.82
C GLN A 192 -16.73 6.27 -4.48
N VAL A 193 -16.14 5.71 -3.43
CA VAL A 193 -16.77 5.56 -2.11
C VAL A 193 -16.67 6.84 -1.28
N CYS A 194 -15.49 7.46 -1.23
CA CYS A 194 -15.22 8.60 -0.37
C CYS A 194 -15.42 9.94 -1.08
N GLY A 195 -15.50 9.93 -2.42
CA GLY A 195 -15.64 11.06 -3.33
C GLY A 195 -15.91 12.41 -2.69
N GLY A 196 -17.14 12.69 -2.25
CA GLY A 196 -17.59 14.02 -1.81
C GLY A 196 -16.76 14.62 -0.67
N ARG A 197 -16.04 13.77 0.07
CA ARG A 197 -15.20 14.13 1.20
C ARG A 197 -13.71 14.29 0.83
N ILE A 198 -13.31 13.84 -0.36
CA ILE A 198 -11.93 13.93 -0.83
C ILE A 198 -11.64 15.35 -1.31
N LEU A 199 -10.71 16.01 -0.63
CA LEU A 199 -10.10 17.24 -1.12
C LEU A 199 -8.99 16.88 -2.10
N ILE A 200 -9.13 17.32 -3.36
CA ILE A 200 -8.08 17.19 -4.37
C ILE A 200 -7.20 18.42 -4.27
N THR A 201 -5.95 18.24 -3.84
CA THR A 201 -4.92 19.29 -3.82
C THR A 201 -3.94 19.08 -4.97
N GLU A 202 -3.10 20.07 -5.24
CA GLU A 202 -2.04 19.95 -6.25
C GLU A 202 -1.08 18.80 -5.92
N GLU A 203 -0.74 18.59 -4.64
CA GLU A 203 0.14 17.50 -4.23
C GLU A 203 -0.50 16.12 -4.50
N VAL A 204 -1.80 15.96 -4.22
CA VAL A 204 -2.56 14.74 -4.59
C VAL A 204 -2.56 14.53 -6.10
N MET A 205 -2.69 15.61 -6.89
CA MET A 205 -2.65 15.55 -8.36
C MET A 205 -1.27 15.08 -8.86
N GLN A 206 -0.19 15.64 -8.31
CA GLN A 206 1.19 15.27 -8.67
C GLN A 206 1.50 13.81 -8.32
N ILE A 207 1.15 13.37 -7.10
CA ILE A 207 1.30 11.97 -6.68
C ILE A 207 0.54 11.05 -7.62
N SER A 208 -0.74 11.36 -7.89
CA SER A 208 -1.58 10.52 -8.74
C SER A 208 -1.05 10.46 -10.18
N ALA A 209 -0.50 11.56 -10.70
CA ALA A 209 0.12 11.62 -12.02
C ALA A 209 1.37 10.74 -12.12
N ARG A 210 2.11 10.62 -11.02
CA ARG A 210 3.29 9.76 -10.93
C ARG A 210 2.93 8.29 -10.74
N GLU A 211 1.93 7.97 -9.93
CA GLU A 211 1.66 6.59 -9.47
C GLU A 211 0.54 5.87 -10.22
N HIS A 212 -0.30 6.57 -10.99
CA HIS A 212 -1.51 6.00 -11.56
C HIS A 212 -1.65 6.17 -13.07
N ASP A 213 -2.70 5.56 -13.62
CA ASP A 213 -3.06 5.58 -15.02
C ASP A 213 -3.94 6.78 -15.41
N GLY A 214 -4.19 6.91 -16.72
CA GLY A 214 -5.08 7.95 -17.24
C GLY A 214 -6.50 7.86 -16.68
N GLU A 215 -7.00 6.67 -16.32
CA GLU A 215 -8.36 6.51 -15.78
C GLU A 215 -8.50 7.09 -14.37
N VAL A 216 -7.53 6.88 -13.48
CA VAL A 216 -7.52 7.56 -12.16
C VAL A 216 -7.44 9.07 -12.36
N MET A 217 -6.57 9.51 -13.27
CA MET A 217 -6.40 10.93 -13.53
C MET A 217 -7.67 11.58 -14.08
N GLU A 218 -8.38 10.90 -14.97
CA GLU A 218 -9.67 11.36 -15.50
C GLU A 218 -10.69 11.57 -14.39
N LEU A 219 -10.82 10.61 -13.46
CA LEU A 219 -11.71 10.74 -12.30
C LEU A 219 -11.35 11.93 -11.40
N LEU A 220 -10.06 12.22 -11.24
CA LEU A 220 -9.60 13.38 -10.46
C LEU A 220 -9.94 14.70 -11.16
N LEU A 221 -9.68 14.79 -12.47
CA LEU A 221 -9.99 15.98 -13.27
C LEU A 221 -11.48 16.29 -13.32
N ASP A 222 -12.31 15.25 -13.49
CA ASP A 222 -13.77 15.38 -13.51
C ASP A 222 -14.30 15.88 -12.16
N ARG A 223 -13.62 15.53 -11.06
CA ARG A 223 -14.03 15.88 -9.71
C ARG A 223 -13.55 17.27 -9.27
N CYS A 224 -12.32 17.65 -9.60
CA CYS A 224 -11.81 18.97 -9.24
C CYS A 224 -12.31 20.06 -10.19
N GLY A 225 -12.64 19.73 -11.44
CA GLY A 225 -12.87 20.73 -12.48
C GLY A 225 -11.72 21.74 -12.52
N ASP A 226 -11.97 22.99 -12.91
CA ASP A 226 -10.90 23.98 -13.08
C ASP A 226 -10.30 24.52 -11.76
N GLN A 227 -10.66 23.96 -10.61
CA GLN A 227 -10.19 24.43 -9.30
C GLN A 227 -8.69 24.19 -9.06
N ILE A 228 -8.14 23.13 -9.66
CA ILE A 228 -6.74 22.75 -9.51
C ILE A 228 -6.06 22.86 -10.89
N PRO A 229 -5.12 23.80 -11.08
CA PRO A 229 -4.43 23.97 -12.36
C PRO A 229 -3.47 22.81 -12.63
N ILE A 230 -3.26 22.50 -13.91
CA ILE A 230 -2.17 21.60 -14.33
C ILE A 230 -0.87 22.40 -14.41
N THR A 231 -0.07 22.30 -13.37
CA THR A 231 1.23 22.97 -13.28
C THR A 231 2.34 22.20 -13.99
N GLU A 232 3.46 22.85 -14.26
CA GLU A 232 4.66 22.19 -14.80
C GLU A 232 5.09 21.00 -13.93
N GLU A 233 5.07 21.15 -12.59
CA GLU A 233 5.42 20.07 -11.67
C GLU A 233 4.46 18.87 -11.78
N THR A 234 3.17 19.11 -12.03
CA THR A 234 2.18 18.05 -12.26
C THR A 234 2.49 17.27 -13.53
N ILE A 235 2.90 17.94 -14.60
CA ILE A 235 3.27 17.29 -15.86
C ILE A 235 4.61 16.58 -15.71
N ARG A 236 5.57 17.18 -14.99
CA ARG A 236 6.87 16.55 -14.69
C ARG A 236 6.68 15.26 -13.90
N ALA A 237 5.77 15.24 -12.93
CA ALA A 237 5.41 14.04 -12.19
C ALA A 237 4.88 12.92 -13.12
N ALA A 238 4.04 13.26 -14.11
CA ALA A 238 3.60 12.31 -15.14
C ALA A 238 4.74 11.88 -16.08
N ALA A 239 5.67 12.80 -16.39
CA ALA A 239 6.79 12.54 -17.29
C ALA A 239 7.87 11.64 -16.68
N ALA A 240 7.89 11.49 -15.35
CA ALA A 240 8.83 10.66 -14.60
C ALA A 240 8.81 9.16 -15.01
N GLU A 241 9.59 8.33 -14.32
CA GLU A 241 9.82 6.91 -14.61
C GLU A 241 8.61 5.98 -14.33
N ASN A 242 7.42 6.37 -14.79
CA ASN A 242 6.22 5.54 -14.83
C ASN A 242 5.92 5.11 -16.28
N TRP A 243 5.61 3.83 -16.45
CA TRP A 243 5.23 3.21 -17.71
C TRP A 243 3.91 3.74 -18.32
N ARG A 244 3.01 4.28 -17.49
CA ARG A 244 1.72 4.87 -17.91
C ARG A 244 1.73 6.40 -17.99
N GLY A 245 2.83 7.05 -17.64
CA GLY A 245 2.91 8.52 -17.61
C GLY A 245 2.54 9.21 -18.93
N HIS A 246 2.73 8.54 -20.07
CA HIS A 246 2.33 9.06 -21.37
C HIS A 246 0.80 9.17 -21.54
N GLU A 247 0.00 8.28 -20.94
CA GLU A 247 -1.47 8.35 -20.97
C GLU A 247 -1.96 9.56 -20.15
N VAL A 248 -1.29 9.84 -19.03
CA VAL A 248 -1.57 10.98 -18.17
C VAL A 248 -1.23 12.30 -18.87
N ILE A 249 -0.06 12.38 -19.54
CA ILE A 249 0.31 13.55 -20.34
C ILE A 249 -0.68 13.79 -21.49
N GLU A 250 -1.05 12.73 -22.21
CA GLU A 250 -2.05 12.79 -23.29
C GLU A 250 -3.38 13.35 -22.77
N LEU A 251 -3.86 12.84 -21.63
CA LEU A 251 -5.07 13.32 -20.98
C LEU A 251 -4.98 14.80 -20.57
N PHE A 252 -3.87 15.24 -19.99
CA PHE A 252 -3.68 16.65 -19.64
C PHE A 252 -3.69 17.56 -20.86
N LEU A 253 -3.01 17.17 -21.94
CA LEU A 253 -3.01 17.92 -23.20
C LEU A 253 -4.41 17.98 -23.83
N ASP A 254 -5.21 16.92 -23.72
CA ASP A 254 -6.56 16.85 -24.30
C ASP A 254 -7.60 17.62 -23.48
N ARG A 255 -7.52 17.55 -22.14
CA ARG A 255 -8.52 18.15 -21.24
C ARG A 255 -8.21 19.60 -20.87
N ARG A 256 -6.92 19.94 -20.73
CA ARG A 256 -6.44 21.22 -20.20
C ARG A 256 -5.17 21.67 -20.91
N GLY A 257 -5.12 21.41 -22.21
CA GLY A 257 -3.98 21.75 -23.04
C GLY A 257 -3.56 23.20 -22.85
N ASP A 258 -4.50 24.15 -22.81
CA ASP A 258 -4.27 25.57 -22.58
C ASP A 258 -3.51 25.91 -21.27
N GLN A 259 -3.60 25.06 -20.25
CA GLN A 259 -2.87 25.24 -18.97
C GLN A 259 -1.45 24.65 -19.00
N VAL A 260 -1.22 23.66 -19.88
CA VAL A 260 0.05 22.95 -19.97
C VAL A 260 1.10 23.86 -20.58
N VAL A 261 2.15 24.22 -19.84
CA VAL A 261 3.32 24.91 -20.40
C VAL A 261 4.43 23.89 -20.60
N VAL A 262 4.91 23.76 -21.83
CA VAL A 262 6.04 22.86 -22.13
C VAL A 262 7.34 23.66 -21.98
N THR A 263 8.16 23.25 -21.02
CA THR A 263 9.47 23.87 -20.75
C THR A 263 10.61 22.98 -21.27
N GLU A 264 11.79 23.57 -21.41
CA GLU A 264 13.02 22.81 -21.71
C GLU A 264 13.25 21.70 -20.68
N ASP A 265 13.07 21.99 -19.39
CA ASP A 265 13.24 21.00 -18.31
C ASP A 265 12.27 19.82 -18.44
N LEU A 266 11.03 20.09 -18.85
CA LEU A 266 10.06 19.02 -19.11
C LEU A 266 10.46 18.15 -20.31
N LEU A 267 10.96 18.77 -21.39
CA LEU A 267 11.47 18.03 -22.55
C LEU A 267 12.71 17.21 -22.20
N LYS A 268 13.63 17.76 -21.40
CA LYS A 268 14.80 17.03 -20.88
C LYS A 268 14.37 15.81 -20.07
N ALA A 269 13.40 15.96 -19.16
CA ALA A 269 12.86 14.86 -18.37
C ALA A 269 12.21 13.78 -19.25
N ALA A 270 11.40 14.18 -20.24
CA ALA A 270 10.78 13.26 -21.19
C ALA A 270 11.82 12.51 -22.04
N ALA A 271 12.86 13.21 -22.51
CA ALA A 271 13.97 12.65 -23.28
C ALA A 271 14.83 11.68 -22.47
N ALA A 272 15.06 11.97 -21.20
CA ALA A 272 15.83 11.12 -20.29
C ALA A 272 15.06 9.88 -19.80
N SER A 273 13.73 9.87 -19.91
CA SER A 273 12.90 8.80 -19.35
C SER A 273 13.15 7.42 -19.98
N SER A 274 13.09 6.36 -19.20
CA SER A 274 13.33 4.99 -19.70
C SER A 274 12.12 4.36 -20.40
N SER A 275 10.91 4.75 -20.00
CA SER A 275 9.66 4.13 -20.47
C SER A 275 8.82 5.07 -21.32
N LYS A 276 8.49 4.60 -22.54
CA LYS A 276 7.66 5.32 -23.53
C LYS A 276 8.13 6.76 -23.81
N SER A 277 9.41 7.05 -23.63
CA SER A 277 10.04 8.37 -23.81
C SER A 277 9.72 9.00 -25.17
N VAL A 278 9.82 8.23 -26.25
CA VAL A 278 9.46 8.69 -27.60
C VAL A 278 8.00 9.15 -27.64
N LYS A 279 7.06 8.39 -27.08
CA LYS A 279 5.63 8.76 -27.08
C LYS A 279 5.36 10.00 -26.22
N LYS A 280 6.05 10.15 -25.08
CA LYS A 280 5.97 11.34 -24.23
C LYS A 280 6.46 12.59 -24.96
N LEU A 281 7.66 12.53 -25.57
CA LEU A 281 8.20 13.63 -26.36
C LEU A 281 7.33 13.95 -27.58
N GLU A 282 6.88 12.92 -28.30
CA GLU A 282 6.00 13.07 -29.45
C GLU A 282 4.71 13.80 -29.08
N LEU A 283 4.06 13.45 -27.95
CA LEU A 283 2.86 14.13 -27.50
C LEU A 283 3.10 15.61 -27.18
N LEU A 284 4.18 15.92 -26.46
CA LEU A 284 4.53 17.30 -26.09
C LEU A 284 4.87 18.14 -27.33
N LEU A 285 5.69 17.62 -28.24
CA LEU A 285 6.12 18.34 -29.44
C LEU A 285 5.01 18.45 -30.48
N LYS A 286 4.16 17.43 -30.67
CA LYS A 286 3.05 17.55 -31.63
C LYS A 286 1.97 18.53 -31.20
N ARG A 287 1.72 18.65 -29.89
CA ARG A 287 0.65 19.52 -29.37
C ARG A 287 1.15 20.93 -29.06
N ARG A 288 2.45 21.11 -28.75
CA ARG A 288 3.04 22.38 -28.28
C ARG A 288 4.42 22.68 -28.85
N GLY A 289 4.86 21.99 -29.91
CA GLY A 289 6.17 22.17 -30.52
C GLY A 289 6.40 23.57 -31.08
N ASP A 290 5.35 24.24 -31.57
CA ASP A 290 5.45 25.63 -32.05
C ASP A 290 5.85 26.63 -30.95
N GLU A 291 5.75 26.23 -29.68
CA GLU A 291 6.05 27.07 -28.51
C GLU A 291 7.43 26.78 -27.90
N VAL A 292 8.15 25.75 -28.37
CA VAL A 292 9.37 25.28 -27.71
C VAL A 292 10.47 24.97 -28.73
N VAL A 293 11.67 25.48 -28.46
CA VAL A 293 12.86 25.18 -29.24
C VAL A 293 13.54 23.94 -28.67
N ILE A 294 13.92 22.98 -29.52
CA ILE A 294 14.75 21.85 -29.10
C ILE A 294 16.16 22.35 -28.83
N THR A 295 16.53 22.40 -27.55
CA THR A 295 17.86 22.86 -27.15
C THR A 295 18.90 21.74 -27.17
N GLU A 296 20.18 22.13 -27.14
CA GLU A 296 21.31 21.21 -26.97
C GLU A 296 21.13 20.29 -25.75
N GLU A 297 20.59 20.83 -24.64
CA GLU A 297 20.43 20.08 -23.40
C GLU A 297 19.33 19.01 -23.50
N VAL A 298 18.28 19.22 -24.30
CA VAL A 298 17.28 18.18 -24.62
C VAL A 298 17.90 17.06 -25.44
N VAL A 299 18.69 17.40 -26.46
CA VAL A 299 19.37 16.40 -27.31
C VAL A 299 20.43 15.64 -26.53
N LYS A 300 21.16 16.31 -25.64
CA LYS A 300 22.13 15.69 -24.74
C LYS A 300 21.48 14.72 -23.76
N ALA A 301 20.30 15.07 -23.22
CA ALA A 301 19.51 14.16 -22.38
C ALA A 301 19.06 12.92 -23.17
N ALA A 302 18.61 13.09 -24.42
CA ALA A 302 18.28 11.98 -25.31
C ALA A 302 19.51 11.09 -25.60
N ALA A 303 20.65 11.68 -25.95
CA ALA A 303 21.87 10.97 -26.27
C ALA A 303 22.42 10.18 -25.06
N GLY A 304 22.27 10.73 -23.84
CA GLY A 304 22.65 10.08 -22.58
C GLY A 304 21.63 9.07 -22.05
N ASN A 305 20.46 8.89 -22.69
CA ASN A 305 19.45 7.94 -22.25
C ASN A 305 19.92 6.50 -22.50
N ARG A 306 20.24 5.78 -21.44
CA ARG A 306 20.81 4.42 -21.50
C ARG A 306 19.91 3.43 -22.22
N LEU A 307 18.63 3.42 -21.87
CA LEU A 307 17.69 2.36 -22.28
C LEU A 307 16.97 2.65 -23.61
N LYS A 308 16.85 3.93 -24.00
CA LYS A 308 16.07 4.35 -25.18
C LYS A 308 16.77 5.44 -26.01
N GLY A 309 18.05 5.73 -25.75
CA GLY A 309 18.77 6.83 -26.38
C GLY A 309 18.75 6.79 -27.89
N GLU A 310 18.94 5.61 -28.50
CA GLU A 310 18.85 5.44 -29.96
C GLU A 310 17.49 5.94 -30.48
N LYS A 311 16.39 5.42 -29.94
CA LYS A 311 15.04 5.72 -30.42
C LYS A 311 14.64 7.16 -30.20
N VAL A 312 15.04 7.74 -29.07
CA VAL A 312 14.75 9.15 -28.74
C VAL A 312 15.58 10.07 -29.62
N THR A 313 16.88 9.82 -29.77
CA THR A 313 17.76 10.63 -30.62
C THR A 313 17.34 10.54 -32.09
N ALA A 314 17.03 9.35 -32.60
CA ALA A 314 16.51 9.17 -33.96
C ALA A 314 15.17 9.89 -34.19
N PHE A 315 14.32 9.99 -33.17
CA PHE A 315 13.08 10.76 -33.26
C PHE A 315 13.36 12.26 -33.36
N LEU A 316 14.21 12.80 -32.48
CA LEU A 316 14.55 14.23 -32.48
C LEU A 316 15.23 14.66 -33.79
N LEU A 317 16.20 13.89 -34.28
CA LEU A 317 16.91 14.19 -35.53
C LEU A 317 15.98 14.15 -36.75
N ARG A 318 14.99 13.26 -36.77
CA ARG A 318 14.06 13.14 -37.89
C ARG A 318 13.02 14.25 -37.93
N GLU A 319 12.44 14.60 -36.78
CA GLU A 319 11.34 15.58 -36.73
C GLU A 319 11.85 17.02 -36.59
N HIS A 320 13.03 17.22 -35.98
CA HIS A 320 13.61 18.53 -35.68
C HIS A 320 15.10 18.63 -36.08
N GLY A 321 15.57 17.80 -37.01
CA GLY A 321 16.98 17.75 -37.41
C GLY A 321 17.54 19.09 -37.90
N ASP A 322 16.73 19.87 -38.61
CA ASP A 322 17.10 21.19 -39.13
C ASP A 322 17.41 22.21 -38.02
N GLU A 323 16.87 22.01 -36.81
CA GLU A 323 17.10 22.86 -35.63
C GLU A 323 18.29 22.36 -34.78
N ILE A 324 18.68 21.10 -34.94
CA ILE A 324 19.65 20.43 -34.06
C ILE A 324 21.07 20.60 -34.59
N ILE A 325 21.88 21.33 -33.82
CA ILE A 325 23.32 21.43 -34.04
C ILE A 325 24.02 20.37 -33.18
N VAL A 326 24.68 19.39 -33.82
CA VAL A 326 25.45 18.36 -33.10
C VAL A 326 26.76 18.96 -32.56
N THR A 327 26.80 19.17 -31.25
CA THR A 327 27.96 19.71 -30.52
C THR A 327 28.85 18.62 -29.92
N ASP A 328 30.05 19.01 -29.48
CA ASP A 328 30.96 18.09 -28.78
C ASP A 328 30.36 17.56 -27.47
N ASP A 329 29.48 18.31 -26.81
CA ASP A 329 28.87 17.88 -25.55
C ASP A 329 27.75 16.86 -25.76
N ILE A 330 26.98 16.95 -26.86
CA ILE A 330 26.07 15.88 -27.30
C ILE A 330 26.86 14.62 -27.64
N MET A 331 27.98 14.76 -28.37
CA MET A 331 28.84 13.64 -28.73
C MET A 331 29.47 12.96 -27.50
N LYS A 332 29.88 13.74 -26.50
CA LYS A 332 30.36 13.19 -25.21
C LYS A 332 29.26 12.43 -24.46
N ALA A 333 28.03 12.94 -24.47
CA ALA A 333 26.91 12.26 -23.83
C ALA A 333 26.62 10.91 -24.49
N ALA A 334 26.63 10.86 -25.83
CA ALA A 334 26.50 9.62 -26.59
C ALA A 334 27.66 8.65 -26.31
N ALA A 335 28.90 9.13 -26.33
CA ALA A 335 30.10 8.31 -26.05
C ALA A 335 30.12 7.73 -24.63
N GLY A 336 29.53 8.45 -23.66
CA GLY A 336 29.40 8.00 -22.27
C GLY A 336 28.18 7.12 -22.01
N ASN A 337 27.34 6.87 -23.01
CA ASN A 337 26.15 6.03 -22.88
C ASN A 337 26.53 4.55 -23.02
N GLU A 338 26.58 3.85 -21.88
CA GLU A 338 27.04 2.45 -21.78
C GLU A 338 26.13 1.44 -22.47
N GLU A 339 24.88 1.78 -22.75
CA GLU A 339 23.87 0.83 -23.25
C GLU A 339 23.44 1.10 -24.70
N SER A 340 23.21 2.36 -25.09
CA SER A 340 22.79 2.75 -26.46
C SER A 340 23.80 3.66 -27.17
N GLY A 341 25.01 3.83 -26.63
CA GLY A 341 25.95 4.85 -27.11
C GLY A 341 26.46 4.63 -28.53
N GLU A 342 26.62 3.39 -28.97
CA GLU A 342 27.07 3.05 -30.32
C GLU A 342 26.05 3.52 -31.38
N GLU A 343 24.78 3.16 -31.20
CA GLU A 343 23.70 3.52 -32.11
C GLU A 343 23.42 5.03 -32.09
N VAL A 344 23.43 5.65 -30.91
CA VAL A 344 23.30 7.11 -30.78
C VAL A 344 24.44 7.82 -31.49
N MET A 345 25.68 7.37 -31.30
CA MET A 345 26.86 7.94 -31.96
C MET A 345 26.76 7.83 -33.49
N ALA A 346 26.30 6.68 -34.00
CA ALA A 346 26.09 6.48 -35.43
C ALA A 346 25.07 7.48 -36.01
N LEU A 347 23.92 7.66 -35.34
CA LEU A 347 22.89 8.61 -35.77
C LEU A 347 23.39 10.07 -35.80
N LEU A 348 24.15 10.47 -34.78
CA LEU A 348 24.69 11.83 -34.68
C LEU A 348 25.76 12.13 -35.75
N LEU A 349 26.57 11.12 -36.11
CA LEU A 349 27.58 11.25 -37.16
C LEU A 349 26.96 11.31 -38.56
N ASP A 350 25.90 10.53 -38.80
CA ASP A 350 25.14 10.54 -40.05
C ASP A 350 24.51 11.92 -40.29
N HIS A 351 23.84 12.46 -39.27
CA HIS A 351 23.21 13.80 -39.33
C HIS A 351 24.21 14.94 -39.53
N ARG A 352 25.48 14.78 -39.13
CA ARG A 352 26.54 15.78 -39.37
C ARG A 352 27.09 15.75 -40.81
N GLY A 353 26.83 14.66 -41.53
CA GLY A 353 27.32 14.43 -42.89
C GLY A 353 26.39 14.96 -43.98
N ASP A 354 25.12 15.19 -43.64
CA ASP A 354 24.09 15.85 -44.46
C ASP A 354 24.15 17.38 -44.32
#